data_AF-A0A7I4YH49-F1
#
_entry.id   AF-A0A7I4YH49-F1
#
_cell.length_a   1.000
_cell.length_b   1.000
_cell.length_c   1.000
_cell.angle_alpha   90.00
_cell.angle_beta   90.00
_cell.angle_gamma   90.00
#
_symmetry.space_group_name_H-M   'P 1'
#
loop_
_entity.id
_entity.type
_entity.pdbx_description
1 polymer ?
#
loop_
_entity_poly.entity_id
_entity_poly.type
_entity_poly.pdbx_seq_one_letter_code
_entity_poly.pdbx_strand_id
1 'polypeptide(L)'
;MTEYDVIMYLDLDVLPLRDLTPFFSCGSFCATFRHSDKFNAGVLVLKPNLTVYNDLIKKAPHLPTYDGGDQGFLNSYFHELKYTPTFDHTHPNEQKYQSDQRRLSSEFNYDIGMYYLTGGKLLVEPAVIHYTLGPTKPWLWWTFPLFDLNEHWNNARNAMESVYCDPAPDLHLILFTVLVGVIALLFRKFILLISGDYLRSDSLSAVEEQFAHYLITWISFFITWNVMPTNAHPFASWMYFTASLNICIVCLSDIFVEIRCGGLITTSAYPRSFVFVLNTCAILLSLLVLSLVPCFGTRALLAIVLLVLLNYLFPLLCKTFLIGRHDCHSNYRLLPQRKECVH
;
A
#
# COMPACT_ATOMS: atom_id res chain seq x y z
N MET A 1 20.37 29.80 10.20
CA MET A 1 21.02 28.49 10.39
C MET A 1 22.54 28.60 10.55
N THR A 2 23.19 29.78 10.42
CA THR A 2 24.63 29.95 10.72
C THR A 2 24.95 29.92 12.22
N GLU A 3 23.92 29.91 13.07
CA GLU A 3 23.99 29.68 14.50
C GLU A 3 24.31 28.23 14.89
N TYR A 4 24.26 27.29 13.95
CA TYR A 4 24.63 25.89 14.17
C TYR A 4 26.01 25.60 13.57
N ASP A 5 26.86 24.89 14.31
CA ASP A 5 28.20 24.50 13.84
C ASP A 5 28.14 23.49 12.69
N VAL A 6 27.21 22.53 12.78
CA VAL A 6 26.97 21.47 11.81
C VAL A 6 25.47 21.18 11.78
N ILE A 7 24.95 20.90 10.59
CA ILE A 7 23.56 20.51 10.36
C ILE A 7 23.54 19.16 9.65
N MET A 8 22.66 18.28 10.12
CA MET A 8 22.25 17.10 9.37
C MET A 8 20.88 17.38 8.76
N TYR A 9 20.81 17.38 7.43
CA TYR A 9 19.57 17.46 6.68
C TYR A 9 19.07 16.04 6.38
N LEU A 10 17.77 15.81 6.62
CA LEU A 10 17.07 14.56 6.34
C LEU A 10 15.80 14.89 5.56
N ASP A 11 15.58 14.21 4.43
CA ASP A 11 14.30 14.27 3.72
C ASP A 11 13.16 13.69 4.60
N LEU A 12 11.93 14.10 4.30
CA LEU A 12 10.74 13.69 5.06
C LEU A 12 10.41 12.20 4.91
N ASP A 13 11.06 11.48 4.00
CA ASP A 13 10.91 10.05 3.75
C ASP A 13 12.15 9.25 4.20
N VAL A 14 12.85 9.78 5.19
CA VAL A 14 14.01 9.16 5.82
C VAL A 14 13.69 8.74 7.26
N LEU A 15 14.17 7.57 7.65
CA LEU A 15 14.00 7.02 9.00
C LEU A 15 15.36 6.63 9.62
N PRO A 16 15.83 7.37 10.63
CA PRO A 16 16.95 6.95 11.48
C PRO A 16 16.61 5.70 12.30
N LEU A 17 17.51 4.72 12.31
CA LEU A 17 17.35 3.47 13.09
C LEU A 17 18.27 3.40 14.31
N ARG A 18 19.31 4.23 14.36
CA ARG A 18 20.31 4.26 15.44
C ARG A 18 20.88 5.67 15.60
N ASP A 19 21.75 5.84 16.59
CA ASP A 19 22.39 7.12 16.89
C ASP A 19 23.17 7.67 15.67
N LEU A 20 22.87 8.92 15.33
CA LEU A 20 23.47 9.65 14.22
C LEU A 20 24.58 10.62 14.65
N THR A 21 24.87 10.70 15.95
CA THR A 21 25.91 11.57 16.52
C THR A 21 27.28 11.42 15.86
N PRO A 22 27.76 10.21 15.50
CA PRO A 22 29.08 10.06 14.84
C PRO A 22 29.21 10.80 13.50
N PHE A 23 28.11 11.15 12.83
CA PHE A 23 28.15 11.80 11.51
C PHE A 23 28.47 13.29 11.57
N PHE A 24 28.25 13.96 12.70
CA PHE A 24 28.47 15.40 12.81
C PHE A 24 29.95 15.79 12.66
N SER A 25 30.88 14.82 12.76
CA SER A 25 32.32 15.05 12.57
C SER A 25 32.82 14.80 11.14
N CYS A 26 31.93 14.58 10.16
CA CYS A 26 32.35 14.16 8.83
C CYS A 26 33.07 15.24 8.01
N GLY A 27 32.81 16.54 8.23
CA GLY A 27 33.39 17.61 7.42
C GLY A 27 32.48 18.83 7.18
N SER A 28 32.78 19.59 6.13
CA SER A 28 32.04 20.77 5.68
C SER A 28 30.86 20.43 4.77
N PHE A 29 30.94 19.33 4.01
CA PHE A 29 29.86 18.77 3.22
C PHE A 29 30.07 17.27 3.01
N CYS A 30 29.07 16.46 3.36
CA CYS A 30 29.13 15.02 3.25
C CYS A 30 27.80 14.45 2.77
N ALA A 31 27.89 13.49 1.86
CA ALA A 31 26.72 12.83 1.28
C ALA A 31 27.06 11.39 0.87
N THR A 32 26.03 10.56 0.77
CA THR A 32 26.14 9.15 0.37
C THR A 32 25.93 9.01 -1.14
N PHE A 33 26.79 8.24 -1.79
CA PHE A 33 26.69 7.90 -3.21
C PHE A 33 25.79 6.69 -3.44
N ARG A 34 24.84 6.81 -4.38
CA ARG A 34 23.96 5.69 -4.79
C ARG A 34 24.45 4.99 -6.04
N HIS A 35 24.85 5.78 -7.03
CA HIS A 35 25.46 5.34 -8.27
C HIS A 35 26.88 5.92 -8.36
N SER A 36 27.73 5.32 -9.20
CA SER A 36 29.19 5.48 -9.13
C SER A 36 29.71 6.91 -9.07
N ASP A 37 28.97 7.90 -9.58
CA ASP A 37 29.39 9.29 -9.64
C ASP A 37 28.38 10.32 -9.09
N LYS A 38 27.22 9.89 -8.55
CA LYS A 38 26.19 10.79 -8.02
C LYS A 38 25.78 10.45 -6.58
N PHE A 39 25.74 11.48 -5.74
CA PHE A 39 25.23 11.39 -4.38
C PHE A 39 23.73 11.66 -4.31
N ASN A 40 23.08 11.11 -3.29
CA ASN A 40 21.69 11.45 -2.98
C ASN A 40 21.62 12.60 -1.99
N ALA A 41 20.72 13.54 -2.24
CA ALA A 41 20.58 14.77 -1.46
C ALA A 41 19.65 14.64 -0.25
N GLY A 42 18.98 13.50 -0.05
CA GLY A 42 18.04 13.34 1.06
C GLY A 42 18.66 13.06 2.42
N VAL A 43 19.97 12.81 2.48
CA VAL A 43 20.73 12.82 3.73
C VAL A 43 22.04 13.54 3.50
N LEU A 44 22.20 14.69 4.13
CA LEU A 44 23.40 15.52 4.02
C LEU A 44 23.89 15.89 5.41
N VAL A 45 25.20 15.95 5.57
CA VAL A 45 25.83 16.61 6.72
C VAL A 45 26.65 17.76 6.21
N LEU A 46 26.42 18.96 6.72
CA LEU A 46 27.05 20.17 6.21
C LEU A 46 27.29 21.19 7.31
N LYS A 47 28.31 22.04 7.09
CA LYS A 47 28.55 23.23 7.90
C LYS A 47 27.85 24.42 7.24
N PRO A 48 26.92 25.10 7.93
CA PRO A 48 26.29 26.31 7.41
C PRO A 48 27.33 27.37 7.07
N ASN A 49 27.31 27.87 5.82
CA ASN A 49 28.26 28.87 5.37
C ASN A 49 27.57 29.86 4.41
N LEU A 50 27.50 31.13 4.81
CA LEU A 50 26.80 32.17 4.06
C LEU A 50 27.41 32.41 2.67
N THR A 51 28.74 32.29 2.54
CA THR A 51 29.44 32.40 1.27
C THR A 51 29.02 31.28 0.31
N VAL A 52 28.97 30.04 0.80
CA VAL A 52 28.53 28.87 0.01
C VAL A 52 27.06 29.01 -0.38
N TYR A 53 26.20 29.43 0.56
CA TYR A 53 24.78 29.67 0.28
C TYR A 53 24.58 30.72 -0.82
N ASN A 54 25.24 31.87 -0.73
CA ASN A 54 25.12 32.93 -1.73
C ASN A 54 25.63 32.47 -3.11
N ASP A 55 26.69 31.66 -3.16
CA ASP A 55 27.19 31.09 -4.43
C ASP A 55 26.23 30.03 -5.01
N LEU A 56 25.62 29.18 -4.16
CA LEU A 56 24.56 28.25 -4.57
C LEU A 56 23.39 29.02 -5.21
N ILE A 57 22.86 30.06 -4.55
CA ILE A 57 21.75 30.86 -5.10
C ILE A 57 22.14 31.53 -6.42
N LYS A 58 23.36 32.07 -6.52
CA LYS A 58 23.87 32.69 -7.74
C LYS A 58 24.00 31.69 -8.89
N LYS A 59 24.38 30.45 -8.60
CA LYS A 59 24.58 29.39 -9.61
C LYS A 59 23.32 28.59 -9.94
N ALA A 60 22.28 28.63 -9.11
CA ALA A 60 21.01 27.93 -9.33
C ALA A 60 20.42 28.10 -10.74
N PRO A 61 20.36 29.31 -11.34
CA PRO A 61 19.81 29.48 -12.69
C PRO A 61 20.76 29.05 -13.84
N HIS A 62 22.01 28.67 -13.53
CA HIS A 62 23.07 28.49 -14.53
C HIS A 62 23.68 27.08 -14.52
N LEU A 63 23.74 26.41 -13.38
CA LEU A 63 24.27 25.06 -13.29
C LEU A 63 23.26 24.05 -13.85
N PRO A 64 23.72 23.05 -14.63
CA PRO A 64 22.85 22.01 -15.12
C PRO A 64 22.33 21.15 -13.95
N THR A 65 21.07 20.73 -14.04
CA THR A 65 20.48 19.72 -13.16
C THR A 65 19.93 18.59 -14.02
N TYR A 66 20.30 17.34 -13.72
CA TYR A 66 19.90 16.19 -14.51
C TYR A 66 18.49 15.69 -14.18
N ASP A 67 17.98 16.00 -12.99
CA ASP A 67 16.65 15.58 -12.51
C ASP A 67 15.67 16.75 -12.38
N GLY A 68 16.12 17.98 -12.63
CA GLY A 68 15.30 19.18 -12.43
C GLY A 68 15.12 19.57 -10.97
N GLY A 69 15.74 18.83 -10.04
CA GLY A 69 15.61 19.01 -8.59
C GLY A 69 16.90 19.48 -7.92
N ASP A 70 16.85 19.50 -6.59
CA ASP A 70 17.95 19.84 -5.70
C ASP A 70 19.10 18.85 -5.83
N GLN A 71 18.83 17.55 -5.92
CA GLN A 71 19.86 16.53 -6.02
C GLN A 71 20.72 16.73 -7.28
N GLY A 72 20.12 16.93 -8.44
CA GLY A 72 20.86 17.20 -9.67
C GLY A 72 21.67 18.49 -9.61
N PHE A 73 21.10 19.54 -9.04
CA PHE A 73 21.79 20.82 -8.85
C PHE A 73 22.99 20.69 -7.88
N LEU A 74 22.79 20.09 -6.71
CA LEU A 74 23.82 19.89 -5.70
C LEU A 74 24.95 18.99 -6.21
N ASN A 75 24.63 17.95 -7.00
CA ASN A 75 25.65 17.12 -7.65
C ASN A 75 26.50 17.90 -8.67
N SER A 76 25.92 18.87 -9.37
CA SER A 76 26.67 19.75 -10.27
C SER A 76 27.54 20.76 -9.51
N TYR A 77 27.03 21.29 -8.40
CA TYR A 77 27.79 22.22 -7.55
C TYR A 77 28.95 21.52 -6.84
N PHE A 78 28.66 20.43 -6.11
CA PHE A 78 29.63 19.62 -5.36
C PHE A 78 30.21 18.46 -6.18
N HIS A 79 30.51 18.71 -7.46
CA HIS A 79 30.97 17.69 -8.42
C HIS A 79 32.30 17.01 -8.05
N GLU A 80 33.12 17.64 -7.21
CA GLU A 80 34.39 17.09 -6.72
C GLU A 80 34.21 16.09 -5.58
N LEU A 81 33.02 16.01 -4.96
CA LEU A 81 32.77 15.14 -3.81
C LEU A 81 33.11 13.66 -4.09
N LYS A 82 32.92 13.21 -5.33
CA LYS A 82 33.22 11.83 -5.75
C LYS A 82 34.70 11.44 -5.61
N TYR A 83 35.61 12.42 -5.59
CA TYR A 83 37.06 12.21 -5.43
C TYR A 83 37.52 12.29 -3.97
N THR A 84 36.63 12.63 -3.05
CA THR A 84 36.96 12.77 -1.63
C THR A 84 37.05 11.40 -0.92
N PRO A 85 37.81 11.28 0.18
CA PRO A 85 37.84 10.06 0.97
C PRO A 85 36.47 9.76 1.59
N THR A 86 36.18 8.48 1.81
CA THR A 86 35.04 8.06 2.61
C THR A 86 35.33 8.34 4.09
N PHE A 87 34.37 8.90 4.80
CA PHE A 87 34.46 9.15 6.24
C PHE A 87 34.42 7.82 7.00
N ASP A 88 35.42 7.60 7.85
CA ASP A 88 35.42 6.49 8.81
C ASP A 88 34.75 6.94 10.11
N HIS A 89 33.47 6.59 10.25
CA HIS A 89 32.67 6.91 11.43
C HIS A 89 33.05 6.08 12.68
N THR A 90 33.82 5.00 12.53
CA THR A 90 34.31 4.19 13.66
C THR A 90 35.51 4.83 14.34
N HIS A 91 36.30 5.62 13.59
CA HIS A 91 37.45 6.38 14.09
C HIS A 91 37.36 7.86 13.66
N PRO A 92 36.36 8.63 14.15
CA PRO A 92 36.11 10.00 13.67
C PRO A 92 37.31 10.94 13.86
N ASN A 93 38.16 10.68 14.85
CA ASN A 93 39.34 11.48 15.16
C ASN A 93 40.62 11.03 14.42
N GLU A 94 40.61 9.88 13.74
CA GLU A 94 41.79 9.26 13.13
C GLU A 94 41.57 9.00 11.62
N GLN A 95 41.12 10.04 10.91
CA GLN A 95 40.90 9.94 9.48
C GLN A 95 42.23 9.79 8.73
N LYS A 96 42.36 8.72 7.95
CA LYS A 96 43.56 8.42 7.15
C LYS A 96 43.95 9.55 6.17
N TYR A 97 42.96 10.28 5.64
CA TYR A 97 43.17 11.35 4.67
C TYR A 97 42.51 12.65 5.18
N GLN A 98 43.25 13.76 5.06
CA GLN A 98 42.71 15.09 5.32
C GLN A 98 41.80 15.50 4.17
N SER A 99 40.58 15.92 4.50
CA SER A 99 39.64 16.48 3.54
C SER A 99 38.57 17.28 4.27
N ASP A 100 38.15 18.40 3.68
CA ASP A 100 37.04 19.17 4.21
C ASP A 100 35.70 18.54 3.86
N GLN A 101 35.57 17.98 2.65
CA GLN A 101 34.36 17.27 2.20
C GLN A 101 34.62 15.76 2.21
N ARG A 102 33.61 14.95 2.51
CA ARG A 102 33.79 13.49 2.56
C ARG A 102 32.60 12.73 2.01
N ARG A 103 32.85 11.56 1.44
CA ARG A 103 31.79 10.60 1.08
C ARG A 103 31.32 9.87 2.33
N LEU A 104 30.02 9.61 2.40
CA LEU A 104 29.42 8.78 3.42
C LEU A 104 29.18 7.36 2.88
N SER A 105 29.26 6.37 3.78
CA SER A 105 28.86 4.98 3.48
C SER A 105 27.39 4.91 3.07
N SER A 106 27.00 3.87 2.32
CA SER A 106 25.60 3.55 2.00
C SER A 106 24.75 3.30 3.24
N GLU A 107 25.39 2.98 4.34
CA GLU A 107 24.82 2.85 5.69
C GLU A 107 24.02 4.09 6.14
N PHE A 108 24.45 5.29 5.72
CA PHE A 108 23.89 6.57 6.20
C PHE A 108 22.77 7.12 5.35
N ASN A 109 22.48 6.47 4.22
CA ASN A 109 21.38 6.83 3.35
C ASN A 109 21.04 5.58 2.54
N TYR A 110 20.53 4.57 3.25
CA TYR A 110 20.31 3.26 2.66
C TYR A 110 19.06 3.29 1.77
N ASP A 111 19.28 3.08 0.48
CA ASP A 111 18.22 3.10 -0.53
C ASP A 111 17.39 1.81 -0.48
N ILE A 112 16.12 1.91 -0.11
CA ILE A 112 15.22 0.75 -0.09
C ILE A 112 15.05 0.10 -1.47
N GLY A 113 15.23 0.86 -2.56
CA GLY A 113 15.17 0.32 -3.91
C GLY A 113 16.22 -0.77 -4.12
N MET A 114 17.42 -0.58 -3.57
CA MET A 114 18.49 -1.58 -3.64
C MET A 114 18.16 -2.85 -2.85
N TYR A 115 17.50 -2.72 -1.70
CA TYR A 115 17.04 -3.86 -0.92
C TYR A 115 16.04 -4.72 -1.70
N TYR A 116 15.05 -4.09 -2.31
CA TYR A 116 14.01 -4.81 -3.06
C TYR A 116 14.53 -5.39 -4.39
N LEU A 117 15.40 -4.67 -5.10
CA LEU A 117 16.04 -5.17 -6.33
C LEU A 117 16.97 -6.37 -6.08
N THR A 118 17.51 -6.51 -4.86
CA THR A 118 18.35 -7.64 -4.46
C THR A 118 17.58 -8.77 -3.77
N GLY A 119 16.24 -8.77 -3.90
CA GLY A 119 15.38 -9.84 -3.41
C GLY A 119 15.13 -9.82 -1.90
N GLY A 120 15.34 -8.67 -1.26
CA GLY A 120 15.18 -8.51 0.20
C GLY A 120 16.46 -8.80 1.00
N LYS A 121 17.63 -8.62 0.38
CA LYS A 121 18.91 -8.79 1.05
C LYS A 121 19.51 -7.43 1.41
N LEU A 122 19.72 -7.20 2.71
CA LEU A 122 20.51 -6.06 3.17
C LEU A 122 21.98 -6.25 2.74
N LEU A 123 22.51 -5.27 1.99
CA LEU A 123 23.92 -5.24 1.56
C LEU A 123 24.83 -4.67 2.63
N VAL A 124 24.29 -3.78 3.45
CA VAL A 124 24.91 -3.18 4.65
C VAL A 124 23.82 -3.05 5.71
N GLU A 125 24.19 -3.00 6.98
CA GLU A 125 23.23 -2.76 8.07
C GLU A 125 22.90 -1.26 8.14
N PRO A 126 21.67 -0.81 7.84
CA PRO A 126 21.37 0.60 7.68
C PRO A 126 21.37 1.37 9.01
N ALA A 127 22.06 2.51 9.05
CA ALA A 127 21.86 3.54 10.08
C ALA A 127 20.56 4.30 9.86
N VAL A 128 20.27 4.51 8.58
CA VAL A 128 19.20 5.35 8.08
C VAL A 128 18.61 4.66 6.87
N ILE A 129 17.30 4.42 6.90
CA ILE A 129 16.55 3.95 5.75
C ILE A 129 15.99 5.16 5.02
N HIS A 130 16.19 5.24 3.70
CA HIS A 130 15.59 6.25 2.85
C HIS A 130 14.54 5.58 1.94
N TYR A 131 13.28 5.98 2.08
CA TYR A 131 12.13 5.43 1.34
C TYR A 131 11.96 6.05 -0.05
N THR A 132 12.94 5.80 -0.92
CA THR A 132 13.15 6.42 -2.23
C THR A 132 12.15 6.04 -3.32
N LEU A 133 11.47 4.91 -3.15
CA LEU A 133 10.51 4.42 -4.13
C LEU A 133 9.25 5.30 -4.09
N GLY A 134 9.21 6.29 -4.98
CA GLY A 134 8.22 7.37 -5.04
C GLY A 134 6.76 6.91 -4.89
N PRO A 135 6.29 5.91 -5.66
CA PRO A 135 4.91 5.44 -5.56
C PRO A 135 4.61 4.61 -4.31
N THR A 136 5.61 4.13 -3.58
CA THR A 136 5.45 3.12 -2.52
C THR A 136 5.92 3.65 -1.16
N LYS A 137 5.57 4.90 -0.86
CA LYS A 137 5.92 5.55 0.40
C LYS A 137 5.34 4.81 1.61
N PRO A 138 6.05 4.83 2.75
CA PRO A 138 5.72 3.97 3.89
C PRO A 138 4.50 4.45 4.70
N TRP A 139 4.02 5.68 4.51
CA TRP A 139 2.73 6.12 5.08
C TRP A 139 1.52 5.67 4.26
N LEU A 140 1.73 5.10 3.07
CA LEU A 140 0.64 4.58 2.24
C LEU A 140 0.26 3.18 2.73
N TRP A 141 -0.92 3.05 3.33
CA TRP A 141 -1.43 1.81 3.93
C TRP A 141 -1.33 0.57 3.03
N TRP A 142 -1.51 0.73 1.71
CA TRP A 142 -1.53 -0.37 0.76
C TRP A 142 -0.16 -1.00 0.50
N THR A 143 0.93 -0.32 0.89
CA THR A 143 2.30 -0.80 0.64
C THR A 143 2.73 -1.89 1.62
N PHE A 144 2.17 -1.90 2.83
CA PHE A 144 2.57 -2.79 3.93
C PHE A 144 2.52 -4.30 3.66
N PRO A 145 1.53 -4.84 2.92
CA PRO A 145 1.49 -6.27 2.65
C PRO A 145 2.63 -6.77 1.77
N LEU A 146 3.36 -5.87 1.09
CA LEU A 146 4.42 -6.22 0.15
C LEU A 146 5.78 -5.71 0.61
N PHE A 147 5.86 -4.47 1.09
CA PHE A 147 7.11 -3.78 1.44
C PHE A 147 7.41 -3.96 2.95
N ASP A 148 8.19 -4.98 3.28
CA ASP A 148 8.57 -5.36 4.66
C ASP A 148 9.30 -4.25 5.43
N LEU A 149 10.19 -3.49 4.78
CA LEU A 149 10.88 -2.37 5.46
C LEU A 149 9.94 -1.25 5.92
N ASN A 150 8.69 -1.21 5.47
CA ASN A 150 7.71 -0.23 5.95
C ASN A 150 7.30 -0.51 7.41
N GLU A 151 7.56 -1.71 7.93
CA GLU A 151 7.34 -2.04 9.34
C GLU A 151 8.14 -1.11 10.26
N HIS A 152 9.40 -0.78 9.92
CA HIS A 152 10.20 0.18 10.70
C HIS A 152 9.51 1.54 10.79
N TRP A 153 8.93 2.02 9.68
CA TRP A 153 8.20 3.28 9.65
C TRP A 153 6.95 3.24 10.52
N ASN A 154 6.18 2.15 10.44
CA ASN A 154 4.96 1.99 11.24
C ASN A 154 5.26 1.89 12.73
N ASN A 155 6.36 1.22 13.10
CA ASN A 155 6.82 1.17 14.49
C ASN A 155 7.26 2.54 15.00
N ALA A 156 8.01 3.29 14.18
CA ALA A 156 8.39 4.67 14.51
C ALA A 156 7.16 5.59 14.64
N ARG A 157 6.20 5.46 13.73
CA ARG A 157 4.92 6.17 13.78
C ARG A 157 4.15 5.87 15.08
N ASN A 158 3.95 4.59 15.42
CA ASN A 158 3.29 4.20 16.67
C ASN A 158 3.97 4.79 17.91
N ALA A 159 5.31 4.79 17.93
CA ALA A 159 6.08 5.38 19.02
C ALA A 159 5.85 6.89 19.13
N MET A 160 5.86 7.60 18.00
CA MET A 160 5.60 9.04 17.95
C MET A 160 4.17 9.37 18.40
N GLU A 161 3.16 8.67 17.90
CA GLU A 161 1.77 8.88 18.30
C GLU A 161 1.57 8.65 19.80
N SER A 162 2.23 7.65 20.38
CA SER A 162 2.22 7.41 21.83
C SER A 162 2.87 8.55 22.63
N VAL A 163 3.90 9.19 22.09
CA VAL A 163 4.61 10.30 22.77
C VAL A 163 3.83 11.61 22.67
N TYR A 164 3.22 11.88 21.51
CA TYR A 164 2.54 13.15 21.21
C TYR A 164 1.01 13.09 21.40
N CYS A 165 0.46 11.93 21.79
CA CYS A 165 -0.98 11.70 21.93
C CYS A 165 -1.77 12.02 20.65
N ASP A 166 -1.22 11.68 19.49
CA ASP A 166 -1.84 11.94 18.19
C ASP A 166 -2.97 10.91 17.94
N PRO A 167 -4.24 11.34 17.74
CA PRO A 167 -5.34 10.41 17.59
C PRO A 167 -5.37 9.72 16.21
N ALA A 168 -5.28 8.39 16.20
CA ALA A 168 -5.52 7.57 15.01
C ALA A 168 -7.02 7.18 14.87
N PRO A 169 -7.59 7.17 13.65
CA PRO A 169 -8.99 6.79 13.42
C PRO A 169 -9.23 5.27 13.51
N ASP A 170 -8.18 4.47 13.75
CA ASP A 170 -8.17 3.01 13.64
C ASP A 170 -9.32 2.33 14.36
N LEU A 171 -9.53 2.67 15.64
CA LEU A 171 -10.59 2.05 16.44
C LEU A 171 -11.97 2.31 15.81
N HIS A 172 -12.22 3.53 15.35
CA HIS A 172 -13.48 3.90 14.72
C HIS A 172 -13.68 3.15 13.40
N LEU A 173 -12.62 3.01 12.61
CA LEU A 173 -12.67 2.27 11.33
C LEU A 173 -12.90 0.78 11.55
N ILE A 174 -12.23 0.18 12.56
CA ILE A 174 -12.42 -1.23 12.92
C ILE A 174 -13.84 -1.46 13.42
N LEU A 175 -14.34 -0.60 14.32
CA LEU A 175 -15.70 -0.68 14.84
C LEU A 175 -16.74 -0.52 13.72
N PHE A 176 -16.53 0.41 12.79
CA PHE A 176 -17.38 0.57 11.62
C PHE A 176 -17.41 -0.69 10.77
N THR A 177 -16.25 -1.29 10.46
CA THR A 177 -16.16 -2.54 9.70
C THR A 177 -16.90 -3.68 10.39
N VAL A 178 -16.72 -3.85 11.70
CA VAL A 178 -17.42 -4.88 12.48
C VAL A 178 -18.93 -4.65 12.48
N LEU A 179 -19.37 -3.40 12.70
CA LEU A 179 -20.79 -3.04 12.70
C LEU A 179 -21.45 -3.32 11.36
N VAL A 180 -20.82 -2.91 10.26
CA VAL A 180 -21.28 -3.21 8.90
C VAL A 180 -21.40 -4.72 8.68
N GLY A 181 -20.40 -5.49 9.08
CA GLY A 181 -20.42 -6.95 8.93
C GLY A 181 -21.59 -7.58 9.70
N VAL A 182 -21.84 -7.14 10.94
CA VAL A 182 -22.97 -7.61 11.76
C VAL A 182 -24.30 -7.24 11.12
N ILE A 183 -24.46 -5.99 10.67
CA ILE A 183 -25.69 -5.53 9.99
C ILE A 183 -25.94 -6.36 8.72
N ALA A 184 -24.92 -6.63 7.91
CA ALA A 184 -25.05 -7.45 6.71
C ALA A 184 -25.51 -8.88 7.02
N LEU A 185 -25.00 -9.50 8.09
CA LEU A 185 -25.43 -10.83 8.55
C LEU A 185 -26.87 -10.84 9.07
N LEU A 186 -27.26 -9.83 9.84
CA LEU A 186 -28.62 -9.69 10.36
C LEU A 186 -29.63 -9.44 9.22
N PHE A 187 -29.28 -8.55 8.29
CA PHE A 187 -30.08 -8.28 7.10
C PHE A 187 -30.27 -9.55 6.27
N ARG A 188 -29.21 -10.33 6.04
CA ARG A 188 -29.33 -11.64 5.37
C ARG A 188 -30.30 -12.58 6.08
N LYS A 189 -30.20 -12.72 7.41
CA LYS A 189 -31.10 -13.57 8.19
C LYS A 189 -32.55 -13.10 8.07
N PHE A 190 -32.77 -11.79 8.17
CA PHE A 190 -34.09 -11.19 8.04
C PHE A 190 -34.71 -11.47 6.67
N ILE A 191 -33.94 -11.28 5.59
CA ILE A 191 -34.46 -11.56 4.26
C ILE A 191 -34.75 -13.05 4.05
N LEU A 192 -33.85 -13.96 4.45
CA LEU A 192 -34.10 -15.41 4.34
C LEU A 192 -35.42 -15.84 5.01
N LEU A 193 -35.81 -15.19 6.11
CA LEU A 193 -37.08 -15.43 6.78
C LEU A 193 -38.30 -14.93 5.98
N ILE A 194 -38.13 -13.88 5.17
CA ILE A 194 -39.22 -13.22 4.41
C ILE A 194 -39.38 -13.82 3.02
N SER A 195 -38.28 -14.08 2.30
CA SER A 195 -38.37 -14.39 0.86
C SER A 195 -38.90 -15.78 0.53
N GLY A 196 -38.86 -16.76 1.44
CA GLY A 196 -39.16 -18.16 1.11
C GLY A 196 -38.28 -18.70 -0.04
N ASP A 197 -38.38 -19.99 -0.36
CA ASP A 197 -37.53 -20.69 -1.35
C ASP A 197 -37.83 -20.33 -2.83
N TYR A 198 -38.12 -19.07 -3.15
CA TYR A 198 -38.34 -18.64 -4.54
C TYR A 198 -37.08 -18.04 -5.16
N LEU A 199 -36.24 -18.92 -5.72
CA LEU A 199 -35.16 -18.56 -6.65
C LEU A 199 -35.72 -18.48 -8.06
N ARG A 200 -36.05 -17.26 -8.51
CA ARG A 200 -36.35 -17.01 -9.92
C ARG A 200 -35.07 -16.62 -10.64
N SER A 201 -34.61 -17.51 -11.50
CA SER A 201 -33.49 -17.31 -12.43
C SER A 201 -34.07 -16.84 -13.76
N ASP A 202 -33.84 -15.58 -14.16
CA ASP A 202 -34.06 -15.15 -15.54
C ASP A 202 -32.89 -14.27 -16.06
N SER A 203 -32.26 -14.80 -17.12
CA SER A 203 -31.76 -14.17 -18.38
C SER A 203 -30.72 -13.04 -18.42
N LEU A 204 -29.63 -13.08 -17.65
CA LEU A 204 -28.39 -12.40 -18.08
C LEU A 204 -27.57 -13.34 -18.97
N SER A 205 -27.01 -12.82 -20.07
CA SER A 205 -26.00 -13.59 -20.83
C SER A 205 -24.70 -13.66 -20.01
N ALA A 206 -23.95 -14.76 -20.13
CA ALA A 206 -22.70 -14.93 -19.38
C ALA A 206 -21.68 -13.80 -19.64
N VAL A 207 -21.70 -13.23 -20.85
CA VAL A 207 -20.83 -12.11 -21.25
C VAL A 207 -21.26 -10.81 -20.57
N GLU A 208 -22.57 -10.53 -20.52
CA GLU A 208 -23.13 -9.34 -19.87
C GLU A 208 -22.87 -9.37 -18.35
N GLU A 209 -23.05 -10.53 -17.71
CA GLU A 209 -22.75 -10.72 -16.29
C GLU A 209 -21.25 -10.50 -15.99
N GLN A 210 -20.36 -11.06 -16.82
CA GLN A 210 -18.92 -10.91 -16.63
C GLN A 210 -18.46 -9.47 -16.84
N PHE A 211 -18.97 -8.78 -17.88
CA PHE A 211 -18.65 -7.38 -18.13
C PHE A 211 -19.15 -6.48 -16.99
N ALA A 212 -20.39 -6.65 -16.56
CA ALA A 212 -20.96 -5.90 -15.44
C ALA A 212 -20.15 -6.11 -14.16
N HIS A 213 -19.75 -7.35 -13.86
CA HIS A 213 -18.93 -7.67 -12.69
C HIS A 213 -17.60 -6.90 -12.68
N TYR A 214 -16.85 -6.90 -13.78
CA TYR A 214 -15.58 -6.17 -13.86
C TYR A 214 -15.79 -4.66 -13.73
N LEU A 215 -16.78 -4.12 -14.44
CA LEU A 215 -17.07 -2.68 -14.40
C LEU A 215 -17.44 -2.23 -12.99
N ILE A 216 -18.36 -2.96 -12.33
CA ILE A 216 -18.78 -2.68 -10.94
C ILE A 216 -17.60 -2.77 -9.99
N THR A 217 -16.76 -3.80 -10.13
CA THR A 217 -15.58 -3.99 -9.27
C THR A 217 -14.59 -2.84 -9.41
N TRP A 218 -14.30 -2.40 -10.65
CA TRP A 218 -13.40 -1.28 -10.91
C TRP A 218 -13.94 0.06 -10.40
N ILE A 219 -15.24 0.33 -10.61
CA ILE A 219 -15.89 1.54 -10.07
C ILE A 219 -15.86 1.51 -8.54
N SER A 220 -16.16 0.36 -7.93
CA SER A 220 -16.13 0.18 -6.48
C SER A 220 -14.73 0.39 -5.92
N PHE A 221 -13.71 -0.16 -6.58
CA PHE A 221 -12.31 0.05 -6.22
C PHE A 221 -11.96 1.55 -6.27
N PHE A 222 -12.31 2.24 -7.36
CA PHE A 222 -12.01 3.65 -7.49
C PHE A 222 -12.70 4.49 -6.41
N ILE A 223 -13.99 4.28 -6.16
CA ILE A 223 -14.73 4.99 -5.11
C ILE A 223 -14.07 4.75 -3.75
N THR A 224 -13.86 3.49 -3.38
CA THR A 224 -13.33 3.14 -2.07
C THR A 224 -11.91 3.60 -1.85
N TRP A 225 -11.06 3.52 -2.88
CA TRP A 225 -9.70 4.04 -2.85
C TRP A 225 -9.65 5.53 -2.53
N ASN A 226 -10.52 6.34 -3.17
CA ASN A 226 -10.56 7.78 -2.97
C ASN A 226 -11.16 8.22 -1.62
N VAL A 227 -11.89 7.34 -0.93
CA VAL A 227 -12.51 7.61 0.38
C VAL A 227 -11.61 7.16 1.54
N MET A 228 -10.48 6.48 1.27
CA MET A 228 -9.60 5.98 2.31
C MET A 228 -8.95 7.12 3.12
N PRO A 229 -9.05 7.10 4.46
CA PRO A 229 -8.33 8.04 5.31
C PRO A 229 -6.82 7.78 5.21
N THR A 230 -6.05 8.85 4.99
CA THR A 230 -4.60 8.78 4.81
C THR A 230 -3.83 8.62 6.11
N ASN A 231 -4.45 8.93 7.25
CA ASN A 231 -3.87 8.85 8.59
C ASN A 231 -4.25 7.56 9.34
N ALA A 232 -4.90 6.58 8.70
CA ALA A 232 -5.19 5.30 9.36
C ALA A 232 -3.98 4.35 9.30
N HIS A 233 -3.81 3.49 10.29
CA HIS A 233 -2.76 2.47 10.23
C HIS A 233 -3.10 1.38 9.22
N PRO A 234 -2.08 0.68 8.69
CA PRO A 234 -2.26 -0.26 7.59
C PRO A 234 -3.31 -1.34 7.88
N PHE A 235 -3.33 -1.89 9.09
CA PHE A 235 -4.30 -2.93 9.45
C PHE A 235 -5.75 -2.41 9.42
N ALA A 236 -6.02 -1.28 10.09
CA ALA A 236 -7.34 -0.66 10.09
C ALA A 236 -7.75 -0.23 8.67
N SER A 237 -6.82 0.31 7.89
CA SER A 237 -7.04 0.69 6.49
C SER A 237 -7.42 -0.50 5.62
N TRP A 238 -6.69 -1.62 5.69
CA TRP A 238 -7.03 -2.82 4.92
C TRP A 238 -8.37 -3.44 5.34
N MET A 239 -8.67 -3.46 6.63
CA MET A 239 -9.98 -3.89 7.13
C MET A 239 -11.12 -3.01 6.60
N TYR A 240 -10.95 -1.69 6.69
CA TYR A 240 -11.96 -0.73 6.23
C TYR A 240 -12.11 -0.72 4.72
N PHE A 241 -10.99 -0.76 3.98
CA PHE A 241 -10.96 -0.83 2.52
C PHE A 241 -11.69 -2.06 2.01
N THR A 242 -11.34 -3.25 2.54
CA THR A 242 -11.97 -4.51 2.12
C THR A 242 -13.46 -4.53 2.43
N ALA A 243 -13.88 -4.10 3.61
CA ALA A 243 -15.29 -4.01 3.95
C ALA A 243 -16.05 -3.04 3.03
N SER A 244 -15.53 -1.82 2.86
CA SER A 244 -16.13 -0.78 2.02
C SER A 244 -16.20 -1.20 0.56
N LEU A 245 -15.13 -1.83 0.04
CA LEU A 245 -15.07 -2.30 -1.34
C LEU A 245 -16.18 -3.31 -1.61
N ASN A 246 -16.31 -4.29 -0.72
CA ASN A 246 -17.34 -5.29 -0.88
C ASN A 246 -18.76 -4.69 -0.73
N ILE A 247 -18.98 -3.68 0.13
CA ILE A 247 -20.30 -3.03 0.26
C ILE A 247 -20.64 -2.33 -1.04
N CYS A 248 -19.68 -1.58 -1.58
CA CYS A 248 -19.86 -0.84 -2.82
C CYS A 248 -20.16 -1.78 -3.99
N ILE A 249 -19.49 -2.93 -4.06
CA ILE A 249 -19.77 -3.99 -5.05
C ILE A 249 -21.22 -4.48 -4.90
N VAL A 250 -21.67 -4.79 -3.69
CA VAL A 250 -23.05 -5.25 -3.45
C VAL A 250 -24.07 -4.19 -3.87
N CYS A 251 -23.92 -2.95 -3.39
CA CYS A 251 -24.85 -1.87 -3.71
C CYS A 251 -24.93 -1.58 -5.20
N LEU A 252 -23.78 -1.48 -5.89
CA LEU A 252 -23.76 -1.23 -7.33
C LEU A 252 -24.28 -2.42 -8.15
N SER A 253 -24.05 -3.65 -7.68
CA SER A 253 -24.63 -4.84 -8.31
C SER A 253 -26.15 -4.89 -8.19
N ASP A 254 -26.70 -4.46 -7.05
CA ASP A 254 -28.14 -4.41 -6.84
C ASP A 254 -28.79 -3.31 -7.70
N ILE A 255 -28.19 -2.12 -7.76
CA ILE A 255 -28.62 -1.04 -8.66
C ILE A 255 -28.59 -1.50 -10.12
N PHE A 256 -27.53 -2.19 -10.55
CA PHE A 256 -27.42 -2.72 -11.91
C PHE A 256 -28.55 -3.71 -12.22
N VAL A 257 -28.81 -4.66 -11.32
CA VAL A 257 -29.90 -5.65 -11.49
C VAL A 257 -31.26 -4.97 -11.50
N GLU A 258 -31.49 -3.98 -10.64
CA GLU A 258 -32.76 -3.24 -10.59
C GLU A 258 -33.03 -2.49 -11.90
N ILE A 259 -32.03 -1.75 -12.41
CA ILE A 259 -32.10 -1.05 -13.69
C ILE A 259 -32.33 -2.05 -14.83
N ARG A 260 -31.64 -3.19 -14.81
CA ARG A 260 -31.65 -4.13 -15.94
C ARG A 260 -32.87 -5.03 -15.98
N CYS A 261 -33.38 -5.45 -14.82
CA CYS A 261 -34.46 -6.44 -14.67
C CYS A 261 -35.80 -5.83 -14.23
N GLY A 262 -35.88 -4.52 -14.01
CA GLY A 262 -37.14 -3.80 -13.84
C GLY A 262 -37.90 -4.10 -12.54
N GLY A 263 -37.21 -4.21 -11.41
CA GLY A 263 -37.84 -4.35 -10.08
C GLY A 263 -38.48 -5.72 -9.79
N LEU A 264 -38.38 -6.70 -10.68
CA LEU A 264 -38.65 -8.10 -10.35
C LEU A 264 -37.54 -8.59 -9.40
N ILE A 265 -37.87 -8.68 -8.11
CA ILE A 265 -36.96 -9.09 -7.04
C ILE A 265 -36.43 -10.50 -7.35
N THR A 266 -35.26 -10.57 -7.99
CA THR A 266 -34.50 -11.81 -8.08
C THR A 266 -33.77 -11.97 -6.76
N THR A 267 -33.94 -13.11 -6.11
CA THR A 267 -33.22 -13.54 -4.90
C THR A 267 -31.71 -13.80 -5.16
N SER A 268 -31.18 -13.26 -6.26
CA SER A 268 -29.79 -13.38 -6.72
C SER A 268 -28.82 -12.51 -5.91
N ALA A 269 -29.30 -11.51 -5.16
CA ALA A 269 -28.50 -10.66 -4.27
C ALA A 269 -28.03 -11.40 -2.99
N TYR A 270 -28.73 -12.45 -2.57
CA TYR A 270 -28.49 -13.11 -1.27
C TYR A 270 -27.25 -14.01 -1.21
N PRO A 271 -26.91 -14.81 -2.24
CA PRO A 271 -25.62 -15.50 -2.32
C PRO A 271 -24.44 -14.54 -2.23
N ARG A 272 -24.60 -13.30 -2.72
CA ARG A 272 -23.52 -12.29 -2.77
C ARG A 272 -23.11 -11.78 -1.39
N SER A 273 -24.04 -11.63 -0.44
CA SER A 273 -23.73 -11.22 0.94
C SER A 273 -22.94 -12.27 1.76
N PHE A 274 -23.12 -13.56 1.47
CA PHE A 274 -22.30 -14.60 2.09
C PHE A 274 -20.93 -14.73 1.45
N VAL A 275 -20.90 -14.68 0.12
CA VAL A 275 -19.65 -14.62 -0.66
C VAL A 275 -18.84 -13.37 -0.28
N PHE A 276 -19.48 -12.24 0.03
CA PHE A 276 -18.87 -11.04 0.61
C PHE A 276 -18.09 -11.35 1.89
N VAL A 277 -18.71 -12.05 2.85
CA VAL A 277 -18.07 -12.31 4.16
C VAL A 277 -16.91 -13.28 3.98
N LEU A 278 -17.11 -14.33 3.18
CA LEU A 278 -16.07 -15.30 2.83
C LEU A 278 -14.88 -14.65 2.09
N ASN A 279 -15.14 -13.81 1.09
CA ASN A 279 -14.11 -13.08 0.35
C ASN A 279 -13.35 -12.13 1.28
N THR A 280 -14.06 -11.37 2.13
CA THR A 280 -13.43 -10.45 3.08
C THR A 280 -12.51 -11.21 4.04
N CYS A 281 -13.00 -12.32 4.62
CA CYS A 281 -12.19 -13.19 5.48
C CYS A 281 -10.99 -13.78 4.74
N ALA A 282 -11.15 -14.22 3.49
CA ALA A 282 -10.07 -14.79 2.69
C ALA A 282 -8.99 -13.75 2.35
N ILE A 283 -9.39 -12.51 2.01
CA ILE A 283 -8.45 -11.40 1.76
C ILE A 283 -7.71 -11.05 3.04
N LEU A 284 -8.41 -10.88 4.17
CA LEU A 284 -7.78 -10.56 5.45
C LEU A 284 -6.81 -11.66 5.91
N LEU A 285 -7.19 -12.93 5.72
CA LEU A 285 -6.30 -14.06 5.99
C LEU A 285 -5.08 -14.05 5.07
N SER A 286 -5.26 -13.73 3.79
CA SER A 286 -4.15 -13.61 2.83
C SER A 286 -3.19 -12.50 3.22
N LEU A 287 -3.70 -11.34 3.65
CA LEU A 287 -2.89 -10.23 4.15
C LEU A 287 -2.14 -10.61 5.43
N LEU A 288 -2.79 -11.33 6.35
CA LEU A 288 -2.14 -11.86 7.55
C LEU A 288 -1.01 -12.82 7.17
N VAL A 289 -1.25 -13.77 6.26
CA VAL A 289 -0.22 -14.70 5.78
C VAL A 289 0.96 -13.93 5.18
N LEU A 290 0.71 -12.90 4.37
CA LEU A 290 1.77 -12.06 3.80
C LEU A 290 2.59 -11.34 4.87
N SER A 291 1.95 -10.83 5.92
CA SER A 291 2.66 -10.17 7.04
C SER A 291 3.58 -11.11 7.82
N LEU A 292 3.30 -12.42 7.80
CA LEU A 292 4.11 -13.43 8.47
C LEU A 292 5.33 -13.88 7.64
N VAL A 293 5.43 -13.48 6.36
CA VAL A 293 6.55 -13.83 5.49
C VAL A 293 7.61 -12.71 5.57
N PRO A 294 8.78 -12.93 6.17
CA PRO A 294 9.72 -11.85 6.44
C PRO A 294 10.50 -11.40 5.20
N CYS A 295 10.72 -12.27 4.21
CA CYS A 295 11.53 -11.95 3.04
C CYS A 295 10.67 -11.39 1.91
N PHE A 296 10.96 -10.16 1.47
CA PHE A 296 10.31 -9.54 0.31
C PHE A 296 10.15 -10.46 -0.90
N GLY A 297 11.20 -11.12 -1.38
CA GLY A 297 11.13 -11.94 -2.60
C GLY A 297 10.09 -13.07 -2.49
N THR A 298 10.05 -13.75 -1.35
CA THR A 298 9.06 -14.80 -1.06
C THR A 298 7.66 -14.20 -0.88
N ARG A 299 7.56 -13.07 -0.19
CA ARG A 299 6.31 -12.34 0.06
C ARG A 299 5.66 -11.91 -1.25
N ALA A 300 6.43 -11.35 -2.19
CA ALA A 300 5.96 -10.93 -3.50
C ALA A 300 5.43 -12.09 -4.34
N LEU A 301 6.16 -13.22 -4.38
CA LEU A 301 5.73 -14.41 -5.10
C LEU A 301 4.44 -14.99 -4.48
N LEU A 302 4.37 -15.03 -3.16
CA LEU A 302 3.17 -15.46 -2.44
C LEU A 302 1.98 -14.53 -2.71
N ALA A 303 2.20 -13.21 -2.75
CA ALA A 303 1.15 -12.24 -3.05
C ALA A 303 0.54 -12.47 -4.44
N ILE A 304 1.37 -12.76 -5.46
CA ILE A 304 0.90 -13.11 -6.81
C ILE A 304 0.06 -14.39 -6.77
N VAL A 305 0.54 -15.43 -6.07
CA VAL A 305 -0.20 -16.70 -5.93
C VAL A 305 -1.54 -16.48 -5.24
N LEU A 306 -1.55 -15.77 -4.12
CA LEU A 306 -2.77 -15.45 -3.36
C LEU A 306 -3.75 -14.62 -4.20
N LEU A 307 -3.25 -13.65 -4.98
CA LEU A 307 -4.09 -12.85 -5.88
C LEU A 307 -4.80 -13.74 -6.92
N VAL A 308 -4.08 -14.68 -7.54
CA VAL A 308 -4.67 -15.63 -8.51
C VAL A 308 -5.67 -16.55 -7.81
N LEU A 309 -5.34 -17.08 -6.63
CA LEU A 309 -6.24 -17.95 -5.86
C LEU A 309 -7.53 -17.23 -5.46
N LEU A 310 -7.43 -15.98 -4.98
CA LEU A 310 -8.57 -15.16 -4.55
C LEU A 310 -9.48 -14.74 -5.71
N ASN A 311 -8.93 -14.46 -6.90
CA ASN A 311 -9.73 -13.99 -8.04
C ASN A 311 -10.33 -15.13 -8.86
N TYR A 312 -9.71 -16.32 -8.89
CA TYR A 312 -10.15 -17.40 -9.78
C TYR A 312 -10.61 -18.64 -9.03
N LEU A 313 -9.79 -19.18 -8.13
CA LEU A 313 -10.08 -20.47 -7.49
C LEU A 313 -11.15 -20.32 -6.40
N PHE A 314 -11.03 -19.30 -5.55
CA PHE A 314 -11.93 -19.09 -4.44
C PHE A 314 -13.38 -18.82 -4.87
N PRO A 315 -13.66 -17.97 -5.87
CA PRO A 315 -15.02 -17.75 -6.37
C PRO A 315 -15.59 -19.02 -7.03
N LEU A 316 -14.75 -19.78 -7.76
CA LEU A 316 -15.16 -21.06 -8.37
C LEU A 316 -15.56 -22.09 -7.31
N LEU A 317 -14.78 -22.21 -6.24
CA LEU A 317 -15.09 -23.09 -5.10
C LEU A 317 -16.37 -22.63 -4.40
N CYS A 318 -16.50 -21.33 -4.11
CA CYS A 318 -17.71 -20.77 -3.51
C CYS A 318 -18.93 -21.06 -4.38
N LYS A 319 -18.85 -20.87 -5.70
CA LYS A 319 -19.93 -21.20 -6.63
C LYS A 319 -20.29 -22.68 -6.58
N THR A 320 -19.29 -23.56 -6.58
CA THR A 320 -19.49 -25.02 -6.60
C THR A 320 -20.10 -25.54 -5.30
N PHE A 321 -19.65 -25.03 -4.15
CA PHE A 321 -20.12 -25.46 -2.83
C PHE A 321 -21.46 -24.82 -2.43
N LEU A 322 -21.70 -23.56 -2.82
CA LEU A 322 -22.89 -22.81 -2.39
C LEU A 322 -24.07 -22.97 -3.33
N ILE A 323 -23.83 -23.14 -4.62
CA ILE A 323 -24.89 -23.31 -5.62
C ILE A 323 -25.14 -24.80 -5.91
N GLY A 324 -24.23 -25.69 -5.46
CA GLY A 324 -24.21 -27.09 -5.82
C GLY A 324 -23.82 -27.29 -7.29
N ARG A 325 -23.29 -28.47 -7.64
CA ARG A 325 -23.33 -28.89 -9.05
C ARG A 325 -24.80 -28.91 -9.43
N HIS A 326 -25.20 -28.14 -10.44
CA HIS A 326 -26.46 -28.40 -11.12
C HIS A 326 -26.44 -29.87 -11.53
N ASP A 327 -27.20 -30.71 -10.83
CA ASP A 327 -27.55 -32.02 -11.34
C ASP A 327 -28.25 -31.76 -12.67
N CYS A 328 -27.63 -32.16 -13.78
CA CYS A 328 -28.20 -32.18 -15.12
C CYS A 328 -29.42 -33.13 -15.25
N HIS A 329 -30.13 -33.42 -14.16
CA HIS A 329 -31.24 -34.38 -14.12
C HIS A 329 -32.56 -33.84 -13.56
N SER A 330 -32.68 -32.54 -13.28
CA SER A 330 -34.00 -31.98 -12.97
C SER A 330 -34.79 -31.71 -14.25
N ASN A 331 -35.42 -32.75 -14.78
CA ASN A 331 -36.48 -32.70 -15.79
C ASN A 331 -37.71 -31.95 -15.25
N TYR A 332 -37.62 -30.64 -15.02
CA TYR A 332 -38.80 -29.81 -14.80
C TYR A 332 -39.35 -29.38 -16.16
N ARG A 333 -40.24 -30.21 -16.72
CA ARG A 333 -41.16 -29.79 -17.79
C ARG A 333 -42.07 -28.70 -17.22
N LEU A 334 -42.05 -27.51 -17.83
CA LEU A 334 -43.14 -26.54 -17.67
C LEU A 334 -44.46 -27.23 -18.03
N LEU A 335 -45.35 -27.39 -17.04
CA LEU A 335 -46.72 -27.82 -17.30
C LEU A 335 -47.43 -26.73 -18.13
N PRO A 336 -48.23 -27.10 -19.15
CA PRO A 336 -48.94 -26.10 -19.94
C PRO A 336 -49.99 -25.41 -19.06
N GLN A 337 -50.10 -24.09 -19.20
CA GLN A 337 -51.15 -23.28 -18.58
C GLN A 337 -52.52 -23.95 -18.80
N ARG A 338 -53.27 -24.13 -17.70
CA ARG A 338 -54.68 -24.54 -17.75
C ARG A 338 -55.44 -23.59 -18.68
N LYS A 339 -56.07 -24.17 -19.71
CA LYS A 339 -57.06 -23.51 -20.55
C LYS A 339 -58.14 -22.88 -19.68
N GLU A 340 -58.38 -21.59 -19.84
CA GLU A 340 -59.64 -20.98 -19.46
C GLU A 340 -60.72 -21.51 -20.40
N CYS A 341 -61.67 -22.29 -19.85
CA CYS A 341 -62.94 -22.57 -20.52
C CYS A 341 -63.80 -21.31 -20.41
N VAL A 342 -63.99 -20.62 -21.52
CA VAL A 342 -65.06 -19.63 -21.68
C VAL A 342 -66.33 -20.41 -22.04
N HIS A 343 -67.39 -20.23 -21.23
CA HIS A 343 -68.74 -20.73 -21.51
C HIS A 343 -69.51 -19.76 -22.39
#